data_AF-A0A963M8N9-F1
#
_entry.id   AF-A0A963M8N9-F1
#
_cell.length_a   1.000
_cell.length_b   1.000
_cell.length_c   1.000
_cell.angle_alpha   90.00
_cell.angle_beta   90.00
_cell.angle_gamma   90.00
#
_symmetry.space_group_name_H-M   'P 1'
#
loop_
_entity.id
_entity.type
_entity.pdbx_description
1 polymer ?
#
loop_
_entity_poly.entity_id
_entity_poly.type
_entity_poly.pdbx_seq_one_letter_code
_entity_poly.pdbx_strand_id
1 'polypeptide(L)'
;ATRPFERTRDLAELVERTVGKGPKDRIHPATRTFQGLRIFVNDELGELAQALFAAERALKPGGRLAVVSFHSLEDRIVKRFLADRSGKTGGSRHMPQVAERPATFDPVAKPVAPAEAETERNPRARSARLRAAVRTDRPALPADLSIFDIPRLPDARAAGGE
;
A
#
# COMPACT_ATOMS: atom_id res chain seq x y z
N ALA A 1 14.11 28.52 21.96
CA ALA A 1 14.16 27.15 22.50
C ALA A 1 13.30 26.25 21.63
N THR A 2 13.86 25.19 21.06
CA THR A 2 13.12 24.10 20.41
C THR A 2 12.42 23.31 21.51
N ARG A 3 11.09 23.24 21.48
CA ARG A 3 10.30 22.45 22.43
C ARG A 3 10.02 21.08 21.80
N PRO A 4 10.36 19.96 22.46
CA PRO A 4 10.02 18.62 21.97
C PRO A 4 8.50 18.42 21.84
N PHE A 5 8.08 17.59 20.87
CA PHE A 5 6.73 17.05 20.84
C PHE A 5 6.66 15.81 21.72
N GLU A 6 5.80 15.84 22.74
CA GLU A 6 5.65 14.71 23.68
C GLU A 6 4.30 14.01 23.51
N ARG A 7 3.32 14.70 22.93
CA ARG A 7 1.97 14.20 22.70
C ARG A 7 1.55 14.42 21.26
N THR A 8 0.65 13.56 20.80
CA THR A 8 0.02 13.67 19.47
C THR A 8 -0.64 15.04 19.26
N ARG A 9 -1.25 15.62 20.29
CA ARG A 9 -1.85 16.95 20.21
C ARG A 9 -0.84 18.05 19.90
N ASP A 10 0.38 17.96 20.42
CA ASP A 10 1.40 19.00 20.24
C ASP A 10 1.77 19.12 18.76
N LEU A 11 1.89 17.97 18.06
CA LEU A 11 2.13 17.92 16.62
C LEU A 11 0.88 18.30 15.80
N ALA A 12 -0.30 17.82 16.19
CA ALA A 12 -1.54 18.11 15.48
C ALA A 12 -1.85 19.61 15.45
N GLU A 13 -1.69 20.31 16.58
CA GLU A 13 -1.87 21.75 16.72
C GLU A 13 -0.84 22.54 15.89
N LEU A 14 0.41 22.06 15.79
CA LEU A 14 1.38 22.68 14.89
C LEU A 14 0.94 22.55 13.43
N VAL A 15 0.61 21.33 12.98
CA VAL A 15 0.21 21.10 11.59
C VAL A 15 -1.02 21.92 11.23
N GLU A 16 -2.00 22.00 12.14
CA GLU A 16 -3.18 22.82 11.94
C GLU A 16 -2.85 24.31 11.83
N ARG A 17 -1.97 24.86 12.68
CA ARG A 17 -1.54 26.26 12.60
C ARG A 17 -0.74 26.56 11.33
N THR A 18 0.05 25.62 10.83
CA THR A 18 0.92 25.82 9.67
C THR A 18 0.20 25.61 8.34
N VAL A 19 -0.60 24.54 8.23
CA VAL A 19 -1.29 24.17 6.98
C VAL A 19 -2.68 24.82 6.90
N GLY A 20 -3.34 25.01 8.04
CA GLY A 20 -4.73 25.44 8.11
C GLY A 20 -5.71 24.37 7.61
N LYS A 21 -7.02 24.65 7.75
CA LYS A 21 -8.10 23.84 7.17
C LYS A 21 -8.79 24.63 6.07
N GLY A 22 -8.67 24.19 4.83
CA GLY A 22 -9.37 24.78 3.71
C GLY A 22 -10.87 24.45 3.72
N PRO A 23 -11.71 25.29 3.09
CA PRO A 23 -13.17 25.07 3.04
C PRO A 23 -13.58 23.79 2.29
N LYS A 24 -12.69 23.23 1.45
CA LYS A 24 -12.91 21.97 0.72
C LYS A 24 -12.33 20.74 1.42
N ASP A 25 -11.65 20.91 2.56
CA ASP A 25 -10.96 19.81 3.22
C ASP A 25 -11.93 18.92 3.99
N ARG A 26 -12.03 17.66 3.54
CA ARG A 26 -12.90 16.64 4.14
C ARG A 26 -12.28 15.93 5.35
N ILE A 27 -10.99 16.14 5.61
CA ILE A 27 -10.24 15.50 6.69
C ILE A 27 -9.49 16.55 7.50
N HIS A 28 -9.13 16.22 8.74
CA HIS A 28 -8.31 17.09 9.56
C HIS A 28 -6.92 17.30 8.90
N PRO A 29 -6.34 18.52 8.90
CA PRO A 29 -5.06 18.82 8.25
C PRO A 29 -3.93 17.86 8.66
N ALA A 30 -3.86 17.54 9.96
CA ALA A 30 -2.87 16.61 10.51
C ALA A 30 -3.02 15.13 10.05
N THR A 31 -4.15 14.73 9.46
CA THR A 31 -4.45 13.31 9.16
C THR A 31 -3.38 12.68 8.26
N ARG A 32 -2.94 13.40 7.21
CA ARG A 32 -1.92 12.88 6.27
C ARG A 32 -0.54 12.82 6.92
N THR A 33 -0.21 13.75 7.79
CA THR A 33 1.06 13.74 8.56
C THR A 33 1.12 12.53 9.47
N PHE A 34 0.07 12.27 10.25
CA PHE A 34 0.01 11.09 11.12
C PHE A 34 0.01 9.80 10.32
N GLN A 35 -0.67 9.74 9.17
CA GLN A 35 -0.60 8.59 8.27
C GLN A 35 0.84 8.36 7.80
N GLY A 36 1.54 9.40 7.34
CA GLY A 36 2.93 9.29 6.89
C GLY A 36 3.88 8.79 8.00
N LEU A 37 3.76 9.34 9.20
CA LEU A 37 4.53 8.90 10.36
C LEU A 37 4.23 7.46 10.74
N ARG A 38 2.96 7.05 10.74
CA ARG A 38 2.55 5.68 11.05
C ARG A 38 3.13 4.67 10.06
N ILE A 39 3.03 4.99 8.76
CA ILE A 39 3.62 4.20 7.69
C ILE A 39 5.13 4.05 7.87
N PHE A 40 5.81 5.16 8.17
CA PHE A 40 7.26 5.18 8.35
C PHE A 40 7.71 4.39 9.58
N VAL A 41 7.13 4.67 10.75
CA VAL A 41 7.55 4.06 12.02
C VAL A 41 7.36 2.54 12.02
N ASN A 42 6.32 2.03 11.35
CA ASN A 42 6.03 0.60 11.32
C ASN A 42 6.51 -0.11 10.04
N ASP A 43 7.24 0.59 9.14
CA ASP A 43 7.60 0.10 7.80
C ASP A 43 6.41 -0.58 7.07
N GLU A 44 5.21 0.02 7.15
CA GLU A 44 3.95 -0.64 6.73
C GLU A 44 4.00 -1.09 5.26
N LEU A 45 4.66 -0.31 4.39
CA LEU A 45 4.77 -0.62 2.97
C LEU A 45 5.81 -1.71 2.67
N GLY A 46 6.94 -1.71 3.39
CA GLY A 46 7.98 -2.73 3.27
C GLY A 46 7.47 -4.09 3.74
N GLU A 47 6.83 -4.12 4.91
CA GLU A 47 6.21 -5.31 5.48
C GLU A 47 5.10 -5.87 4.58
N LEU A 48 4.23 -5.02 4.03
CA LEU A 48 3.22 -5.45 3.06
C LEU A 48 3.86 -6.11 1.83
N ALA A 49 4.90 -5.50 1.27
CA ALA A 49 5.59 -6.02 0.10
C ALA A 49 6.21 -7.40 0.38
N GLN A 50 6.89 -7.57 1.52
CA GLN A 50 7.48 -8.84 1.94
C GLN A 50 6.42 -9.91 2.19
N ALA A 51 5.32 -9.54 2.85
CA ALA A 51 4.20 -10.44 3.11
C ALA A 51 3.56 -10.97 1.81
N LEU A 52 3.44 -10.13 0.78
CA LEU A 52 2.91 -10.55 -0.53
C LEU A 52 3.82 -11.59 -1.21
N PHE A 53 5.14 -11.37 -1.21
CA PHE A 53 6.09 -12.36 -1.73
C PHE A 53 6.11 -13.65 -0.91
N ALA A 54 5.99 -13.55 0.41
CA ALA A 54 5.89 -14.72 1.28
C ALA A 54 4.61 -15.52 1.01
N ALA A 55 3.48 -14.84 0.82
CA ALA A 55 2.21 -15.47 0.50
C ALA A 55 2.26 -16.23 -0.84
N GLU A 56 2.91 -15.68 -1.86
CA GLU A 56 3.13 -16.38 -3.15
C GLU A 56 3.85 -17.72 -2.99
N ARG A 57 4.87 -17.75 -2.12
CA ARG A 57 5.65 -18.95 -1.82
C ARG A 57 4.87 -19.96 -0.98
N ALA A 58 4.04 -19.48 -0.07
CA ALA A 58 3.30 -20.33 0.88
C ALA A 58 2.03 -20.95 0.28
N LEU A 59 1.38 -20.26 -0.67
CA LEU A 59 0.14 -20.74 -1.28
C LEU A 59 0.38 -21.93 -2.22
N LYS A 60 -0.40 -22.99 -2.01
CA LYS A 60 -0.50 -24.13 -2.93
C LYS A 60 -1.27 -23.74 -4.20
N PRO A 61 -1.14 -24.50 -5.30
CA PRO A 61 -1.99 -24.32 -6.48
C PRO A 61 -3.48 -24.35 -6.11
N GLY A 62 -4.27 -23.41 -6.66
CA GLY A 62 -5.66 -23.17 -6.29
C GLY A 62 -5.88 -22.39 -4.99
N GLY A 63 -4.81 -22.10 -4.23
CA GLY A 63 -4.86 -21.27 -3.03
C GLY A 63 -5.29 -19.83 -3.31
N ARG A 64 -5.94 -19.17 -2.35
CA ARG A 64 -6.49 -17.83 -2.52
C ARG A 64 -5.71 -16.82 -1.69
N LEU A 65 -5.25 -15.75 -2.33
CA LEU A 65 -4.75 -14.55 -1.67
C LEU A 65 -5.88 -13.53 -1.64
N ALA A 66 -6.25 -13.04 -0.45
CA ALA A 66 -7.21 -11.96 -0.26
C ALA A 66 -6.58 -10.88 0.60
N VAL A 67 -6.51 -9.64 0.09
CA VAL A 67 -5.87 -8.51 0.77
C VAL A 67 -6.84 -7.35 0.85
N VAL A 68 -7.03 -6.83 2.07
CA VAL A 68 -7.82 -5.63 2.33
C VAL A 68 -6.86 -4.48 2.66
N SER A 69 -6.82 -3.47 1.81
CA SER A 69 -6.04 -2.24 2.01
C SER A 69 -6.95 -1.07 2.38
N PHE A 70 -6.48 -0.12 3.19
CA PHE A 70 -7.27 1.01 3.68
C PHE A 70 -6.84 2.35 3.11
N HIS A 71 -5.69 2.40 2.42
CA HIS A 71 -5.26 3.60 1.71
C HIS A 71 -4.59 3.32 0.36
N SER A 72 -4.45 4.38 -0.42
CA SER A 72 -4.02 4.31 -1.81
C SER A 72 -2.60 3.78 -2.00
N LEU A 73 -1.69 4.01 -1.04
CA LEU A 73 -0.32 3.48 -1.10
C LEU A 73 -0.31 1.94 -1.01
N GLU A 74 -1.00 1.35 -0.02
CA GLU A 74 -1.16 -0.10 0.12
C GLU A 74 -1.86 -0.71 -1.11
N ASP A 75 -3.01 -0.15 -1.53
CA ASP A 75 -3.77 -0.67 -2.68
C ASP A 75 -2.92 -0.68 -3.95
N ARG A 76 -2.05 0.32 -4.12
CA ARG A 76 -1.11 0.41 -5.24
C ARG A 76 -0.07 -0.72 -5.19
N ILE A 77 0.49 -1.03 -4.03
CA ILE A 77 1.44 -2.14 -3.85
C ILE A 77 0.75 -3.46 -4.20
N VAL A 78 -0.42 -3.74 -3.64
CA VAL A 78 -1.18 -4.97 -3.93
C VAL A 78 -1.54 -5.05 -5.41
N LYS A 79 -2.00 -3.96 -6.01
CA LYS A 79 -2.31 -3.90 -7.45
C LYS A 79 -1.08 -4.19 -8.32
N ARG A 80 0.07 -3.59 -8.00
CA ARG A 80 1.33 -3.78 -8.74
C ARG A 80 1.84 -5.21 -8.63
N PHE A 81 1.84 -5.77 -7.42
CA PHE A 81 2.19 -7.16 -7.16
C PHE A 81 1.35 -8.10 -8.03
N LEU A 82 0.02 -7.97 -7.94
CA LEU A 82 -0.90 -8.83 -8.66
C LEU A 82 -0.80 -8.65 -10.18
N ALA A 83 -0.50 -7.44 -10.68
CA ALA A 83 -0.28 -7.21 -12.10
C ALA A 83 1.01 -7.87 -12.61
N ASP A 84 2.12 -7.73 -11.88
CA ASP A 84 3.39 -8.39 -12.20
C ASP A 84 3.24 -9.92 -12.21
N ARG A 85 2.57 -10.47 -11.18
CA ARG A 85 2.38 -11.91 -11.02
C ARG A 85 1.33 -12.55 -11.92
N SER A 86 0.48 -11.76 -12.58
CA SER A 86 -0.51 -12.26 -13.54
C SER A 86 -0.01 -12.20 -14.99
N GLY A 87 1.30 -11.99 -15.22
CA GLY A 87 1.89 -11.94 -16.55
C GLY A 87 1.51 -10.68 -17.35
N LYS A 88 0.82 -9.71 -16.74
CA LYS A 88 0.50 -8.42 -17.35
C LYS A 88 1.71 -7.50 -17.23
N THR A 89 2.73 -7.72 -18.06
CA THR A 89 3.74 -6.70 -18.30
C THR A 89 3.09 -5.55 -19.06
N GLY A 90 3.11 -4.35 -18.47
CA GLY A 90 2.69 -3.10 -19.10
C GLY A 90 3.64 -2.69 -20.23
N GLY A 91 3.76 -3.54 -21.26
CA GLY A 91 4.44 -3.19 -22.49
C GLY A 91 3.64 -2.12 -23.21
N SER A 92 4.33 -1.06 -23.64
CA SER A 92 3.78 -0.15 -24.64
C SER A 92 3.27 -0.98 -25.81
N ARG A 93 2.08 -0.64 -26.34
CA ARG A 93 1.44 -1.24 -27.53
C ARG A 93 2.34 -1.26 -28.78
N HIS A 94 3.50 -0.63 -28.69
CA HIS A 94 4.46 -0.35 -29.76
C HIS A 94 5.85 -0.98 -29.53
N MET A 95 6.05 -1.80 -28.49
CA MET A 95 7.30 -2.53 -28.28
C MET A 95 7.14 -4.03 -28.60
N PRO A 96 8.20 -4.70 -29.11
CA PRO A 96 8.17 -6.13 -29.36
C PRO A 96 7.84 -6.88 -28.07
N GLN A 97 7.02 -7.93 -28.19
CA GLN A 97 6.59 -8.78 -27.08
C GLN A 97 7.81 -9.26 -26.28
N VAL A 98 8.02 -8.67 -25.10
CA VAL A 98 8.93 -9.21 -24.11
C VAL A 98 8.34 -10.54 -23.67
N ALA A 99 9.17 -11.59 -23.66
CA ALA A 99 8.78 -12.98 -23.37
C ALA A 99 7.73 -13.07 -22.26
N GLU A 100 6.65 -13.83 -22.50
CA GLU A 100 5.57 -14.05 -21.54
C GLU A 100 6.16 -14.56 -20.22
N ARG A 101 6.15 -13.70 -19.18
CA ARG A 101 6.50 -14.14 -17.83
C ARG A 101 5.43 -15.11 -17.34
N PRO A 102 5.82 -16.26 -16.75
CA PRO A 102 4.84 -17.23 -16.28
C PRO A 102 3.99 -16.61 -15.16
N ALA A 103 2.67 -16.60 -15.34
CA ALA A 103 1.74 -16.08 -14.37
C ALA A 103 1.66 -17.01 -13.15
N THR A 104 1.99 -16.50 -11.95
CA THR A 104 1.88 -17.21 -10.68
C THR A 104 0.53 -17.02 -10.02
N PHE A 105 -0.23 -16.00 -10.45
CA PHE A 105 -1.62 -15.77 -10.06
C PHE A 105 -2.51 -15.58 -11.28
N ASP A 106 -3.76 -16.03 -11.18
CA ASP A 106 -4.79 -15.79 -12.18
C ASP A 106 -5.11 -14.28 -12.33
N PRO A 107 -5.62 -13.86 -13.50
CA PRO A 107 -6.00 -12.48 -13.73
C PRO A 107 -6.92 -11.92 -12.64
N VAL A 108 -6.50 -10.78 -12.09
CA VAL A 108 -7.18 -10.18 -10.94
C VAL A 108 -8.40 -9.39 -11.36
N ALA A 109 -9.52 -9.66 -10.69
CA ALA A 109 -10.76 -8.92 -10.85
C ALA A 109 -10.64 -7.47 -10.33
N LYS A 110 -11.62 -6.62 -10.66
CA LYS A 110 -11.70 -5.27 -10.08
C LYS A 110 -11.78 -5.35 -8.54
N PRO A 111 -11.18 -4.39 -7.82
CA PRO A 111 -11.24 -4.39 -6.36
C PRO A 111 -12.70 -4.26 -5.90
N VAL A 112 -13.03 -4.92 -4.80
CA VAL A 112 -14.34 -4.79 -4.14
C VAL A 112 -14.25 -3.65 -3.13
N ALA A 113 -15.22 -2.73 -3.20
CA ALA A 113 -15.39 -1.63 -2.26
C ALA A 113 -16.50 -2.00 -1.24
N PRO A 114 -16.47 -1.42 -0.03
CA PRO A 114 -17.54 -1.62 0.96
C PRO A 114 -18.87 -1.09 0.42
N ALA A 115 -19.97 -1.73 0.85
CA ALA A 115 -21.31 -1.21 0.59
C ALA A 115 -21.63 -0.01 1.49
N GLU A 116 -22.57 0.85 1.08
CA GLU A 116 -22.97 2.03 1.86
C GLU A 116 -23.39 1.67 3.30
N ALA A 117 -24.27 0.66 3.44
CA ALA A 117 -24.70 0.12 4.73
C ALA A 117 -23.55 -0.47 5.58
N GLU A 118 -22.43 -0.88 4.98
CA GLU A 118 -21.23 -1.27 5.73
C GLU A 118 -20.50 -0.02 6.23
N THR A 119 -20.35 1.00 5.39
CA THR A 119 -19.66 2.24 5.76
C THR A 119 -20.40 3.05 6.81
N GLU A 120 -21.73 2.96 6.87
CA GLU A 120 -22.55 3.57 7.91
C GLU A 120 -22.34 2.89 9.27
N ARG A 121 -22.35 1.54 9.29
CA ARG A 121 -22.14 0.76 10.52
C ARG A 121 -20.68 0.72 10.96
N ASN A 122 -19.76 0.83 10.01
CA ASN A 122 -18.32 0.80 10.23
C ASN A 122 -17.64 1.91 9.41
N PRO A 123 -17.55 3.14 9.94
CA PRO A 123 -16.90 4.25 9.25
C PRO A 123 -15.43 3.99 8.85
N ARG A 124 -14.73 3.07 9.55
CA ARG A 124 -13.36 2.67 9.20
C ARG A 124 -13.29 1.87 7.88
N ALA A 125 -14.38 1.23 7.48
CA ALA A 125 -14.44 0.47 6.23
C ALA A 125 -14.49 1.35 4.98
N ARG A 126 -14.87 2.64 5.09
CA ARG A 126 -15.10 3.56 3.95
C ARG A 126 -14.00 3.55 2.88
N SER A 127 -12.75 3.42 3.30
CA SER A 127 -11.59 3.44 2.41
C SER A 127 -11.03 2.05 2.07
N ALA A 128 -11.66 0.98 2.58
CA ALA A 128 -11.25 -0.39 2.33
C ALA A 128 -11.37 -0.76 0.86
N ARG A 129 -10.38 -1.49 0.35
CA ARG A 129 -10.36 -2.10 -0.97
C ARG A 129 -9.90 -3.55 -0.81
N LEU A 130 -10.76 -4.48 -1.19
CA LEU A 130 -10.44 -5.90 -1.23
C LEU A 130 -9.97 -6.28 -2.63
N ARG A 131 -8.80 -6.91 -2.72
CA ARG A 131 -8.31 -7.57 -3.93
C ARG A 131 -8.08 -9.04 -3.63
N ALA A 132 -8.48 -9.90 -4.56
CA ALA A 132 -8.30 -11.34 -4.44
C ALA A 132 -7.71 -11.93 -5.72
N ALA A 133 -6.89 -12.96 -5.57
CA ALA A 133 -6.29 -13.71 -6.66
C ALA A 133 -6.17 -15.19 -6.30
N VAL A 134 -6.14 -16.04 -7.32
CA VAL A 134 -5.98 -17.50 -7.17
C VAL A 134 -4.60 -17.89 -7.66
N ARG A 135 -3.91 -18.71 -6.87
CA ARG A 135 -2.56 -19.20 -7.13
C ARG A 135 -2.58 -20.25 -8.24
N THR A 136 -1.73 -20.09 -9.25
CA THR A 136 -1.55 -21.09 -10.31
C THR A 136 -0.65 -22.24 -9.86
N ASP A 137 -0.37 -23.18 -10.75
CA ASP A 137 0.60 -24.28 -10.54
C ASP A 137 2.07 -23.87 -10.75
N ARG A 138 2.32 -22.69 -11.32
CA ARG A 138 3.68 -22.19 -11.61
C ARG A 138 4.47 -21.96 -10.34
N PRO A 139 5.80 -22.16 -10.31
CA PRO A 139 6.61 -21.85 -9.13
C PRO A 139 6.59 -20.35 -8.82
N ALA A 140 6.78 -19.98 -7.55
CA ALA A 140 6.89 -18.58 -7.14
C ALA A 140 8.08 -17.91 -7.82
N LEU A 141 7.90 -16.66 -8.28
CA LEU A 141 8.99 -15.89 -8.85
C LEU A 141 9.88 -15.30 -7.74
N PRO A 142 11.14 -14.95 -8.04
CA PRO A 142 12.00 -14.22 -7.11
C PRO A 142 11.32 -12.95 -6.58
N ALA A 143 11.59 -12.63 -5.32
CA ALA A 143 11.15 -11.38 -4.73
C ALA A 143 11.94 -10.22 -5.34
N ASP A 144 11.23 -9.21 -5.83
CA ASP A 144 11.81 -8.01 -6.41
C ASP A 144 11.04 -6.79 -5.90
N LEU A 145 11.59 -6.11 -4.89
CA LEU A 145 10.96 -4.92 -4.30
C LEU A 145 10.88 -3.74 -5.27
N SER A 146 11.64 -3.73 -6.37
CA SER A 146 11.66 -2.61 -7.32
C SER A 146 10.32 -2.43 -8.04
N ILE A 147 9.48 -3.48 -8.12
CA ILE A 147 8.15 -3.41 -8.74
C ILE A 147 7.19 -2.46 -8.02
N PHE A 148 7.49 -2.06 -6.79
CA PHE A 148 6.59 -1.29 -5.93
C PHE A 148 6.86 0.22 -5.92
N ASP A 149 7.99 0.69 -6.45
CA ASP A 149 8.50 2.07 -6.29
C ASP A 149 8.29 2.63 -4.87
N ILE A 150 8.61 1.85 -3.84
CA ILE A 150 8.45 2.29 -2.45
C ILE A 150 9.44 3.45 -2.20
N PRO A 151 8.98 4.64 -1.77
CA PRO A 151 9.88 5.75 -1.47
C PRO A 151 10.89 5.35 -0.40
N ARG A 152 12.19 5.52 -0.68
CA ARG A 152 13.23 5.40 0.35
C ARG A 152 13.29 6.70 1.13
N LEU A 153 12.96 6.63 2.41
CA LEU A 153 13.13 7.76 3.32
C LEU A 153 14.54 7.75 3.92
N PRO A 154 15.15 8.93 4.18
CA PRO A 154 16.44 9.00 4.86
C PRO A 154 16.37 8.36 6.25
N ASP A 155 17.48 7.81 6.71
CA ASP A 155 17.59 7.33 8.08
C ASP A 155 17.32 8.48 9.07
N ALA A 156 16.28 8.35 9.90
CA ALA A 156 15.96 9.36 10.91
C ALA A 156 17.11 9.59 11.90
N ARG A 157 17.99 8.59 12.08
CA ARG A 157 19.22 8.69 12.89
C ARG A 157 20.30 9.57 12.25
N ALA A 158 20.29 9.73 10.92
CA ALA A 158 21.20 10.64 10.22
C ALA A 158 20.75 12.10 10.27
N ALA A 159 19.48 12.36 10.62
CA ALA A 159 18.91 13.71 10.75
C ALA A 159 19.03 14.30 12.17
N GLY A 160 19.48 13.51 13.16
CA GLY A 160 19.83 13.97 14.50
C GLY A 160 21.24 14.53 14.52
N GLY A 161 21.44 15.73 13.98
CA GLY A 161 22.63 16.53 14.26
C GLY A 161 22.62 17.05 15.70
N GLU A 162 23.82 17.19 16.27
CA GLU A 162 24.14 17.71 17.61
C GLU A 162 23.36 18.98 18.01
#